data_AF-A0A6I4TQS5-F1
#
_entry.id   AF-A0A6I4TQS5-F1
#
_cell.length_a   1.000
_cell.length_b   1.000
_cell.length_c   1.000
_cell.angle_alpha   90.00
_cell.angle_beta   90.00
_cell.angle_gamma   90.00
#
_symmetry.space_group_name_H-M   'P 1'
#
loop_
_entity.id
_entity.type
_entity.pdbx_description
1 polymer ?
#
loop_
_entity_poly.entity_id
_entity_poly.type
_entity_poly.pdbx_seq_one_letter_code
_entity_poly.pdbx_strand_id
1 'polypeptide(L)'
;MRQDGEPSVEEILDSIKKVIARDNRDSALADRQRRQPIDHVIAMEQPVIREEVPVTETSAPPVADTPAPAEVSADPAGVLDLEEEGSIIAEEPQPGLTNDAATRSMRDSLAALAMLAEPGMPPQIVRSGETSLEGLVRELIRPMLAQWLDDNLPEIVERLVKAEITRIAQKKS
;
A
#
# COMPACT_ATOMS: atom_id res chain seq x y z
N MET A 1 -23.15 -41.39 15.86
CA MET A 1 -23.36 -40.57 14.65
C MET A 1 -22.66 -39.23 14.84
N ARG A 2 -21.72 -38.91 13.93
CA ARG A 2 -21.20 -37.58 13.55
C ARG A 2 -20.28 -36.83 14.53
N GLN A 3 -18.99 -36.92 14.28
CA GLN A 3 -18.02 -35.82 14.42
C GLN A 3 -17.10 -35.85 13.18
N ASP A 4 -17.69 -35.61 12.01
CA ASP A 4 -16.95 -35.42 10.75
C ASP A 4 -17.35 -34.03 10.25
N GLY A 5 -16.52 -32.99 10.47
CA GLY A 5 -16.86 -31.67 9.95
C GLY A 5 -16.01 -30.47 10.34
N GLU A 6 -15.14 -30.57 11.35
CA GLU A 6 -14.21 -29.47 11.64
C GLU A 6 -12.89 -29.73 10.90
N PRO A 7 -12.47 -28.83 9.97
CA PRO A 7 -11.21 -29.00 9.27
C PRO A 7 -10.07 -28.97 10.29
N SER A 8 -9.16 -29.93 10.19
CA SER A 8 -8.00 -29.99 11.08
C SER A 8 -7.17 -28.72 10.91
N VAL A 9 -6.50 -28.28 11.98
CA VAL A 9 -5.59 -27.12 11.95
C VAL A 9 -4.54 -27.28 10.85
N GLU A 10 -4.08 -28.51 10.60
CA GLU A 10 -3.14 -28.82 9.52
C GLU A 10 -3.74 -28.59 8.13
N GLU A 11 -5.03 -28.90 7.93
CA GLU A 11 -5.75 -28.64 6.67
C GLU A 11 -5.96 -27.13 6.45
N ILE A 12 -6.22 -26.37 7.54
CA ILE A 12 -6.31 -24.91 7.50
C ILE A 12 -4.96 -24.32 7.07
N LEU A 13 -3.86 -24.80 7.66
CA LEU A 13 -2.51 -24.33 7.33
C LEU A 13 -2.10 -24.72 5.89
N ASP A 14 -2.44 -25.92 5.44
CA ASP A 14 -2.18 -26.36 4.07
C ASP A 14 -3.01 -25.57 3.04
N SER A 15 -4.25 -25.21 3.38
CA SER A 15 -5.10 -24.35 2.56
C SER A 15 -4.52 -22.94 2.43
N ILE A 16 -4.10 -22.33 3.54
CA ILE A 16 -3.44 -21.00 3.55
C ILE A 16 -2.15 -21.05 2.73
N LYS A 17 -1.30 -22.07 2.94
CA LYS A 17 -0.05 -22.26 2.20
C LYS A 17 -0.29 -22.41 0.70
N LYS A 18 -1.33 -23.14 0.29
CA LYS A 18 -1.71 -23.32 -1.12
C LYS A 18 -2.22 -22.03 -1.75
N VAL A 19 -3.00 -21.22 -1.02
CA VAL A 19 -3.49 -19.92 -1.49
C VAL A 19 -2.33 -18.94 -1.67
N ILE A 20 -1.43 -18.82 -0.68
CA ILE A 20 -0.25 -17.94 -0.77
C ILE A 20 0.68 -18.37 -1.92
N ALA A 21 0.92 -19.68 -2.08
CA ALA A 21 1.75 -20.17 -3.17
C ALA A 21 1.14 -19.91 -4.56
N ARG A 22 -0.20 -19.91 -4.67
CA ARG A 22 -0.91 -19.56 -5.90
C ARG A 22 -0.82 -18.05 -6.17
N ASP A 23 -1.08 -17.24 -5.16
CA ASP A 23 -1.07 -15.78 -5.27
C ASP A 23 0.34 -15.23 -5.58
N ASN A 24 1.39 -15.82 -5.00
CA ASN A 24 2.78 -15.49 -5.34
C ASN A 24 3.13 -15.84 -6.79
N ARG A 25 2.60 -16.95 -7.33
CA ARG A 25 2.79 -17.31 -8.75
C ARG A 25 2.06 -16.34 -9.67
N ASP A 26 0.82 -16.00 -9.35
CA ASP A 26 0.00 -15.08 -10.14
C ASP A 26 0.60 -13.65 -10.10
N SER A 27 1.10 -13.21 -8.94
CA SER A 27 1.85 -11.95 -8.77
C SER A 27 3.15 -11.95 -9.56
N ALA A 28 3.93 -13.04 -9.52
CA ALA A 28 5.17 -13.16 -10.30
C ALA A 28 4.92 -13.18 -11.82
N LEU A 29 3.78 -13.71 -12.28
CA LEU A 29 3.37 -13.65 -13.68
C LEU A 29 2.95 -12.24 -14.10
N ALA A 30 2.19 -11.53 -13.25
CA ALA A 30 1.79 -10.15 -13.49
C ALA A 30 3.00 -9.20 -13.55
N ASP A 31 3.98 -9.37 -12.66
CA ASP A 31 5.23 -8.59 -12.66
C ASP A 31 6.08 -8.86 -13.91
N ARG A 32 6.13 -10.10 -14.39
CA ARG A 32 6.81 -10.44 -15.66
C ARG A 32 6.11 -9.81 -16.86
N GLN A 33 4.78 -9.79 -16.89
CA GLN A 33 4.02 -9.14 -17.97
C GLN A 33 4.22 -7.62 -17.96
N ARG A 34 4.27 -6.98 -16.79
CA ARG A 34 4.59 -5.55 -16.66
C ARG A 34 6.01 -5.20 -17.12
N ARG A 35 6.95 -6.15 -17.03
CA ARG A 35 8.36 -5.97 -17.40
C ARG A 35 8.69 -6.41 -18.83
N GLN A 36 7.73 -6.90 -19.62
CA GLN A 36 8.01 -7.20 -21.02
C GLN A 36 8.06 -5.89 -21.83
N PRO A 37 9.21 -5.55 -22.45
CA PRO A 37 9.23 -4.48 -23.44
C PRO A 37 8.40 -4.93 -24.65
N ILE A 38 7.51 -4.06 -25.10
CA ILE A 38 6.72 -4.25 -26.32
C ILE A 38 7.67 -4.17 -27.51
N ASP A 39 8.32 -5.27 -27.84
CA ASP A 39 8.93 -5.48 -29.14
C ASP A 39 7.81 -5.83 -30.13
N HIS A 40 7.26 -4.78 -30.77
CA HIS A 40 6.87 -4.76 -32.19
C HIS A 40 5.84 -3.66 -32.47
N VAL A 41 6.28 -2.40 -32.67
CA VAL A 41 5.57 -1.44 -33.54
C VAL A 41 6.56 -0.43 -34.16
N ILE A 42 6.82 -0.62 -35.46
CA ILE A 42 7.17 0.38 -36.49
C ILE A 42 8.57 1.02 -36.46
N ALA A 43 9.36 0.61 -37.46
CA ALA A 43 10.49 1.33 -38.01
C ALA A 43 10.06 2.70 -38.56
N MET A 44 10.61 3.78 -38.01
CA MET A 44 10.88 5.02 -38.73
C MET A 44 12.23 5.56 -38.25
N GLU A 45 13.21 5.52 -39.14
CA GLU A 45 14.52 6.12 -39.00
C GLU A 45 14.41 7.64 -38.89
N GLN A 46 15.19 8.27 -37.99
CA GLN A 46 15.88 9.53 -38.22
C GLN A 46 16.95 9.80 -37.13
N PRO A 47 18.02 10.55 -37.45
CA PRO A 47 19.38 10.24 -37.04
C PRO A 47 19.79 10.81 -35.68
N VAL A 48 20.61 10.03 -34.98
CA VAL A 48 21.38 10.42 -33.78
C VAL A 48 22.52 11.33 -34.21
N ILE A 49 22.50 12.60 -33.79
CA ILE A 49 23.73 13.40 -33.76
C ILE A 49 24.55 12.91 -32.56
N ARG A 50 25.56 12.11 -32.91
CA ARG A 50 26.63 11.62 -32.04
C ARG A 50 27.70 12.70 -31.99
N GLU A 51 27.85 13.37 -30.87
CA GLU A 51 29.03 14.20 -30.59
C GLU A 51 30.00 13.38 -29.74
N GLU A 52 31.10 12.97 -30.37
CA GLU A 52 32.17 12.20 -29.73
C GLU A 52 33.08 13.12 -28.89
N VAL A 53 33.05 12.83 -27.60
CA VAL A 53 34.04 13.03 -26.52
C VAL A 53 35.46 13.49 -26.90
N PRO A 54 36.08 14.36 -26.09
CA PRO A 54 37.48 14.19 -25.70
C PRO A 54 37.55 13.68 -24.26
N VAL A 55 38.04 12.46 -24.15
CA VAL A 55 38.41 11.79 -22.90
C VAL A 55 39.51 12.63 -22.24
N THR A 56 39.23 13.20 -21.06
CA THR A 56 40.27 13.67 -20.14
C THR A 56 40.27 12.71 -18.97
N GLU A 57 41.29 11.85 -18.92
CA GLU A 57 41.65 11.10 -17.73
C GLU A 57 41.96 12.09 -16.61
N THR A 58 41.09 12.16 -15.61
CA THR A 58 41.48 12.53 -14.26
C THR A 58 40.47 11.95 -13.28
N SER A 59 40.96 10.90 -12.63
CA SER A 59 40.64 10.45 -11.28
C SER A 59 39.16 10.36 -10.87
N ALA A 60 38.70 9.11 -10.75
CA ALA A 60 37.52 8.75 -10.00
C ALA A 60 37.47 9.47 -8.64
N PRO A 61 36.33 10.05 -8.23
CA PRO A 61 36.13 10.35 -6.83
C PRO A 61 36.09 9.01 -6.07
N PRO A 62 36.84 8.83 -4.97
CA PRO A 62 36.76 7.62 -4.19
C PRO A 62 35.34 7.53 -3.62
N VAL A 63 34.63 6.49 -4.05
CA VAL A 63 33.41 6.01 -3.43
C VAL A 63 33.79 5.47 -2.06
N ALA A 64 32.99 5.82 -1.05
CA ALA A 64 32.90 5.17 0.26
C ALA A 64 34.05 5.41 1.24
N ASP A 65 33.90 6.43 2.09
CA ASP A 65 34.16 6.25 3.52
C ASP A 65 32.82 5.98 4.20
N THR A 66 32.27 4.80 3.93
CA THR A 66 31.31 4.19 4.84
C THR A 66 32.19 3.54 5.90
N PRO A 67 32.12 3.93 7.19
CA PRO A 67 32.82 3.16 8.20
C PRO A 67 32.30 1.72 8.09
N ALA A 68 33.22 0.82 7.75
CA ALA A 68 32.98 -0.61 7.86
C ALA A 68 32.36 -0.87 9.24
N PRO A 69 31.35 -1.76 9.36
CA PRO A 69 30.87 -2.14 10.68
C PRO A 69 32.07 -2.72 11.40
N ALA A 70 32.59 -1.95 12.37
CA ALA A 70 33.54 -2.46 13.33
C ALA A 70 32.91 -3.71 13.90
N GLU A 71 33.61 -4.84 13.75
CA GLU A 71 33.28 -6.06 14.46
C GLU A 71 33.29 -5.72 15.95
N VAL A 72 32.11 -5.45 16.50
CA VAL A 72 31.91 -5.40 17.93
C VAL A 72 32.10 -6.84 18.37
N SER A 73 33.33 -7.17 18.77
CA SER A 73 33.60 -8.33 19.60
C SER A 73 32.68 -8.20 20.81
N ALA A 74 31.58 -8.94 20.79
CA ALA A 74 30.70 -9.08 21.93
C ALA A 74 31.54 -9.73 23.03
N ASP A 75 32.10 -8.91 23.90
CA ASP A 75 32.58 -9.35 25.18
C ASP A 75 31.36 -9.88 25.95
N PRO A 76 31.26 -11.19 26.22
CA PRO A 76 30.15 -11.72 26.99
C PRO A 76 30.24 -11.33 28.47
N ALA A 77 31.22 -10.53 28.89
CA ALA A 77 31.35 -10.02 30.26
C ALA A 77 30.59 -8.71 30.53
N GLY A 78 29.76 -8.25 29.58
CA GLY A 78 28.83 -7.12 29.74
C GLY A 78 27.38 -7.54 29.93
N VAL A 79 27.11 -8.74 30.45
CA VAL A 79 25.77 -9.08 30.93
C VAL A 79 25.49 -8.12 32.08
N LEU A 80 24.54 -7.21 31.87
CA LEU A 80 23.90 -6.50 32.95
C LEU A 80 23.42 -7.56 33.93
N ASP A 81 24.11 -7.64 35.06
CA ASP A 81 23.75 -8.49 36.18
C ASP A 81 22.42 -7.98 36.74
N LEU A 82 21.33 -8.44 36.11
CA LEU A 82 19.95 -8.25 36.54
C LEU A 82 19.59 -9.27 37.64
N GLU A 83 20.59 -9.83 38.33
CA GLU A 83 20.40 -10.60 39.57
C GLU A 83 20.48 -9.70 40.82
N GLU A 84 20.62 -8.38 40.68
CA GLU A 84 20.34 -7.44 41.77
C GLU A 84 18.83 -7.37 41.97
N GLU A 85 18.37 -8.31 42.79
CA GLU A 85 17.14 -8.30 43.57
C GLU A 85 16.02 -7.46 42.95
N GLY A 86 15.13 -8.15 42.22
CA GLY A 86 13.71 -7.83 42.28
C GLY A 86 13.18 -8.00 43.71
N SER A 87 13.75 -7.25 44.67
CA SER A 87 13.02 -6.77 45.81
C SER A 87 11.89 -5.97 45.19
N ILE A 88 10.74 -6.63 45.09
CA ILE A 88 9.46 -5.95 45.09
C ILE A 88 9.49 -5.22 46.43
N ILE A 89 10.10 -4.03 46.44
CA ILE A 89 9.74 -3.00 47.39
C ILE A 89 8.24 -2.96 47.17
N ALA A 90 7.48 -3.42 48.17
CA ALA A 90 6.06 -3.18 48.19
C ALA A 90 5.96 -1.66 48.12
N GLU A 91 5.82 -1.14 46.91
CA GLU A 91 5.62 0.27 46.69
C GLU A 91 4.30 0.51 47.40
N GLU A 92 4.39 1.14 48.57
CA GLU A 92 3.22 1.63 49.26
C GLU A 92 2.40 2.35 48.20
N PRO A 93 1.08 2.10 48.10
CA PRO A 93 0.25 2.71 47.07
C PRO A 93 0.37 4.22 47.27
N GLN A 94 1.27 4.83 46.51
CA GLN A 94 1.47 6.26 46.50
C GLN A 94 0.10 6.84 46.21
N PRO A 95 -0.40 7.78 47.03
CA PRO A 95 -1.71 8.34 46.81
C PRO A 95 -1.72 8.89 45.39
N GLY A 96 -2.56 8.27 44.55
CA GLY A 96 -2.65 8.64 43.14
C GLY A 96 -2.88 10.15 43.04
N LEU A 97 -2.27 10.76 42.02
CA LEU A 97 -2.37 12.20 41.78
C LEU A 97 -3.82 12.68 41.59
N THR A 98 -4.77 11.76 41.43
CA THR A 98 -6.20 12.01 41.33
C THR A 98 -6.97 11.20 42.37
N ASN A 99 -8.02 11.82 42.92
CA ASN A 99 -8.99 11.12 43.75
C ASN A 99 -9.82 10.14 42.89
N ASP A 100 -10.21 9.00 43.47
CA ASP A 100 -11.04 7.96 42.86
C ASP A 100 -12.36 8.52 42.30
N ALA A 101 -12.96 9.52 42.95
CA ALA A 101 -14.15 10.22 42.46
C ALA A 101 -13.90 10.94 41.11
N ALA A 102 -12.74 11.59 40.95
CA ALA A 102 -12.36 12.26 39.71
C ALA A 102 -12.10 11.23 38.60
N THR A 103 -11.43 10.13 38.94
CA THR A 103 -11.15 9.04 37.98
C THR A 103 -12.45 8.38 37.48
N ARG A 104 -13.45 8.19 38.35
CA ARG A 104 -14.78 7.70 37.95
C ARG A 104 -15.49 8.69 37.03
N SER A 105 -15.53 9.96 37.39
CA SER A 105 -16.16 11.00 36.54
C SER A 105 -15.51 11.11 35.16
N MET A 106 -14.18 11.00 35.06
CA MET A 106 -13.48 10.95 33.78
C MET A 106 -13.90 9.73 32.96
N ARG A 107 -13.94 8.53 33.57
CA ARG A 107 -14.40 7.30 32.88
C ARG A 107 -15.85 7.42 32.40
N ASP A 108 -16.73 7.98 33.21
CA ASP A 108 -18.14 8.17 32.86
C ASP A 108 -18.29 9.15 31.69
N SER A 109 -17.53 10.25 31.69
CA SER A 109 -17.52 11.22 30.58
C SER A 109 -16.97 10.62 29.28
N LEU A 110 -15.92 9.79 29.38
CA LEU A 110 -15.33 9.08 28.24
C LEU A 110 -16.29 8.03 27.69
N ALA A 111 -17.02 7.32 28.56
CA ALA A 111 -18.06 6.36 28.16
C ALA A 111 -19.22 7.07 27.44
N ALA A 112 -19.67 8.22 27.94
CA ALA A 112 -20.70 9.02 27.29
C ALA A 112 -20.26 9.53 25.91
N LEU A 113 -19.00 9.96 25.78
CA LEU A 113 -18.42 10.36 24.49
C LEU A 113 -18.28 9.17 23.53
N ALA A 114 -17.90 7.99 24.02
CA ALA A 114 -17.83 6.77 23.21
C ALA A 114 -19.20 6.37 22.66
N MET A 115 -20.26 6.48 23.48
CA MET A 115 -21.64 6.23 23.03
C MET A 115 -22.12 7.24 21.97
N LEU A 116 -21.65 8.50 22.03
CA LEU A 116 -21.99 9.52 21.03
C LEU A 116 -21.16 9.38 19.74
N ALA A 117 -19.92 8.90 19.86
CA ALA A 117 -18.99 8.71 18.77
C ALA A 117 -19.14 7.35 18.06
N GLU A 118 -20.01 6.47 18.58
CA GLU A 118 -20.30 5.20 17.93
C GLU A 118 -20.90 5.47 16.55
N PRO A 119 -20.25 5.06 15.45
CA PRO A 119 -20.80 5.26 14.12
C PRO A 119 -22.10 4.45 14.03
N GLY A 120 -23.24 5.14 14.04
CA GLY A 120 -24.57 4.53 14.00
C GLY A 120 -24.89 3.72 12.74
N MET A 121 -23.90 3.51 11.87
CA MET A 121 -23.98 2.67 10.69
C MET A 121 -22.82 1.67 10.74
N PRO A 122 -23.08 0.35 10.82
CA PRO A 122 -22.02 -0.64 10.65
C PRO A 122 -21.36 -0.44 9.29
N PRO A 123 -20.04 -0.66 9.15
CA PRO A 123 -19.37 -0.57 7.87
C PRO A 123 -20.04 -1.55 6.92
N GLN A 124 -20.80 -1.02 5.94
CA GLN A 124 -21.32 -1.84 4.86
C GLN A 124 -20.12 -2.29 4.05
N ILE A 125 -19.71 -3.54 4.25
CA ILE A 125 -18.81 -4.23 3.32
C ILE A 125 -19.66 -4.57 2.09
N VAL A 126 -19.93 -3.55 1.29
CA VAL A 126 -20.35 -3.73 -0.10
C VAL A 126 -19.14 -4.30 -0.85
N ARG A 127 -19.39 -5.31 -1.69
CA ARG A 127 -18.41 -6.13 -2.42
C ARG A 127 -17.06 -5.45 -2.64
N SER A 128 -16.03 -6.00 -2.01
CA SER A 128 -14.63 -5.97 -2.45
C SER A 128 -14.21 -4.73 -3.27
N GLY A 129 -14.23 -3.53 -2.67
CA GLY A 129 -13.65 -2.35 -3.31
C GLY A 129 -14.15 -1.01 -2.83
N GLU A 130 -15.44 -0.87 -2.51
CA GLU A 130 -16.00 0.43 -2.16
C GLU A 130 -15.74 0.75 -0.69
N THR A 131 -14.57 1.33 -0.41
CA THR A 131 -14.36 1.99 0.88
C THR A 131 -15.42 3.09 1.06
N SER A 132 -15.93 3.31 2.27
CA SER A 132 -16.96 4.35 2.53
C SER A 132 -16.55 5.74 2.02
N LEU A 133 -15.23 5.99 1.95
CA LEU A 133 -14.64 7.20 1.41
C LEU A 133 -14.69 7.26 -0.12
N GLU A 134 -14.41 6.17 -0.83
CA GLU A 134 -14.48 6.16 -2.30
C GLU A 134 -15.89 6.49 -2.79
N GLY A 135 -16.92 5.93 -2.14
CA GLY A 135 -18.32 6.26 -2.45
C GLY A 135 -18.61 7.75 -2.28
N LEU A 136 -18.17 8.35 -1.18
CA LEU A 136 -18.35 9.77 -0.91
C LEU A 136 -17.58 10.65 -1.90
N VAL A 137 -16.32 10.31 -2.19
CA VAL A 137 -15.47 11.02 -3.17
C VAL A 137 -16.06 10.93 -4.57
N ARG A 138 -16.60 9.77 -4.96
CA ARG A 138 -17.27 9.57 -6.25
C ARG A 138 -18.51 10.47 -6.39
N GLU A 139 -19.33 10.56 -5.36
CA GLU A 139 -20.50 11.44 -5.36
C GLU A 139 -20.10 12.92 -5.45
N LEU A 140 -18.98 13.32 -4.84
CA LEU A 140 -18.44 14.67 -4.95
C LEU A 140 -17.82 14.97 -6.32
N ILE A 141 -17.14 14.01 -6.95
CA ILE A 141 -16.46 14.19 -8.25
C ILE A 141 -17.42 14.06 -9.43
N ARG A 142 -18.53 13.32 -9.28
CA ARG A 142 -19.54 13.11 -10.33
C ARG A 142 -20.00 14.41 -11.04
N PRO A 143 -20.39 15.50 -10.36
CA PRO A 143 -20.84 16.72 -11.04
C PRO A 143 -19.72 17.40 -11.83
N MET A 144 -18.48 17.37 -11.33
CA MET A 144 -17.34 17.97 -12.04
C MET A 144 -16.98 17.21 -13.30
N LEU A 145 -17.03 15.87 -13.24
CA LEU A 145 -16.82 15.03 -14.42
C LEU A 145 -17.95 15.17 -15.44
N ALA A 146 -19.20 15.31 -14.99
CA ALA A 146 -20.33 15.53 -15.89
C ALA A 146 -20.16 16.84 -16.69
N GLN A 147 -19.86 17.95 -15.99
CA GLN A 147 -19.61 19.24 -16.65
C GLN A 147 -18.43 19.15 -17.62
N TRP A 148 -17.33 18.50 -17.21
CA TRP A 148 -16.17 18.32 -18.08
C TRP A 148 -16.51 17.50 -19.33
N LEU A 149 -17.30 16.44 -19.19
CA LEU A 149 -17.77 15.64 -20.33
C LEU A 149 -18.65 16.48 -21.24
N ASP A 150 -19.58 17.27 -20.71
CA ASP A 150 -20.43 18.14 -21.54
C ASP A 150 -19.61 19.14 -22.37
N ASP A 151 -18.54 19.68 -21.79
CA ASP A 151 -17.68 20.66 -22.47
C ASP A 151 -16.70 20.02 -23.48
N ASN A 152 -16.18 18.82 -23.21
CA ASN A 152 -15.05 18.25 -23.97
C ASN A 152 -15.44 17.06 -24.87
N LEU A 153 -16.53 16.36 -24.57
CA LEU A 153 -16.97 15.19 -25.33
C LEU A 153 -17.33 15.51 -26.79
N PRO A 154 -17.99 16.65 -27.13
CA PRO A 154 -18.33 16.95 -28.52
C PRO A 154 -17.11 16.99 -29.44
N GLU A 155 -16.04 17.69 -29.04
CA GLU A 155 -14.80 17.81 -29.83
C GLU A 155 -14.12 16.45 -30.02
N ILE A 156 -14.05 15.66 -28.94
CA ILE A 156 -13.46 14.32 -28.97
C ILE A 156 -14.21 13.43 -29.96
N VAL A 157 -15.54 13.43 -29.92
CA VAL A 157 -16.38 12.64 -30.82
C VAL A 157 -16.24 13.11 -32.26
N GLU A 158 -16.26 14.41 -32.54
CA GLU A 158 -16.07 14.92 -33.91
C GLU A 158 -14.75 14.46 -34.53
N ARG A 159 -13.66 14.52 -33.76
CA ARG A 159 -12.34 14.08 -34.22
C ARG A 159 -12.31 12.57 -34.51
N LEU A 160 -12.91 11.77 -33.64
CA LEU A 160 -13.05 10.32 -33.83
C LEU A 160 -13.92 9.97 -35.04
N VAL A 161 -15.05 10.65 -35.22
CA VAL A 161 -15.96 10.45 -36.35
C VAL A 161 -15.29 10.84 -37.67
N LYS A 162 -14.58 11.99 -37.71
CA LYS A 162 -13.80 12.40 -38.90
C LYS A 162 -12.76 11.34 -39.26
N ALA A 163 -11.99 10.86 -38.28
CA ALA A 163 -11.01 9.79 -38.50
C ALA A 163 -11.67 8.51 -39.02
N GLU A 164 -12.82 8.13 -38.48
CA GLU A 164 -13.56 6.93 -38.89
C GLU A 164 -14.13 7.04 -40.31
N ILE A 165 -14.67 8.21 -40.70
CA ILE A 165 -15.14 8.45 -42.06
C ILE A 165 -13.98 8.39 -43.06
N THR A 166 -12.85 9.02 -42.76
CA THR A 166 -11.65 8.95 -43.61
C THR A 166 -11.17 7.52 -43.78
N ARG A 167 -11.16 6.73 -42.69
CA ARG A 167 -10.78 5.31 -42.72
C ARG A 167 -11.69 4.47 -43.61
N ILE A 168 -13.02 4.67 -43.50
CA ILE A 168 -14.00 3.94 -44.33
C ILE A 168 -13.89 4.38 -45.80
N ALA A 169 -13.72 5.68 -46.06
CA ALA A 169 -13.56 6.22 -47.40
C ALA A 169 -12.31 5.64 -48.09
N GLN A 170 -11.19 5.54 -47.38
CA GLN A 170 -9.96 4.97 -47.92
C GLN A 170 -10.02 3.46 -48.12
N LYS A 171 -10.84 2.73 -47.34
CA LYS A 171 -11.08 1.29 -47.55
C LYS A 171 -12.03 1.00 -48.72
N LYS A 172 -12.87 1.96 -49.11
CA LYS A 172 -13.86 1.80 -50.19
C LYS A 172 -13.35 2.28 -51.56
N SER A 173 -12.26 3.04 -51.61
CA SER A 173 -11.50 3.33 -52.83
C SER A 173 -10.48 2.25 -53.11
#